data_AF-A0A2V5MSQ8-F1
#
_entry.id   AF-A0A2V5MSQ8-F1
#
_cell.length_a   1.000
_cell.length_b   1.000
_cell.length_c   1.000
_cell.angle_alpha   90.00
_cell.angle_beta   90.00
_cell.angle_gamma   90.00
#
_symmetry.space_group_name_H-M   'P 1'
#
loop_
_entity.id
_entity.type
_entity.pdbx_description
1 polymer ?
#
loop_
_entity_poly.entity_id
_entity_poly.type
_entity_poly.pdbx_seq_one_letter_code
_entity_poly.pdbx_strand_id
1 'polypeptide(L)'
;MLNQADVLIEGGAELEVGWLPPLVNGARNNKILSDAPGHVILSRSIQLLEVPTSPVDRSMGDVHPFGNPHFSVDPANGKIIAARLVETFSQLDAANAAFYQANLQKFNERLDKKLAEWTKLLEPFRGTKVVSYHKSFVYFTERFGLELAGT
;
A
#
# COMPACT_ATOMS: atom_id res chain seq x y z
N MET A 1 -1.80 13.70 16.60
CA MET A 1 -0.39 13.45 16.99
C MET A 1 -0.24 11.99 17.37
N LEU A 2 0.94 11.37 17.16
CA LEU A 2 1.15 9.93 17.41
C LEU A 2 0.86 9.51 18.86
N ASN A 3 1.12 10.39 19.83
CA ASN A 3 0.88 10.13 21.25
C ASN A 3 -0.61 9.97 21.63
N GLN A 4 -1.53 10.32 20.73
CA GLN A 4 -2.99 10.24 20.95
C GLN A 4 -3.69 9.40 19.89
N ALA A 5 -2.95 8.85 18.92
CA ALA A 5 -3.55 8.09 17.83
C ALA A 5 -4.10 6.75 18.34
N ASP A 6 -5.32 6.40 17.91
CA ASP A 6 -5.85 5.05 18.12
C ASP A 6 -5.34 4.07 17.05
N VAL A 7 -5.02 4.58 15.87
CA VAL A 7 -4.47 3.81 14.75
C VAL A 7 -3.31 4.56 14.09
N LEU A 8 -2.23 3.84 13.80
CA LEU A 8 -1.13 4.21 12.92
C LEU A 8 -1.18 3.33 11.67
N ILE A 9 -1.18 3.96 10.50
CA ILE A 9 -1.14 3.26 9.21
C ILE A 9 0.18 3.63 8.55
N GLU A 10 1.01 2.63 8.25
CA GLU A 10 2.22 2.77 7.46
C GLU A 10 2.15 1.90 6.20
N GLY A 11 2.87 2.31 5.15
CA GLY A 11 2.98 1.56 3.91
C GLY A 11 3.70 0.23 4.13
N GLY A 12 4.79 0.24 4.89
CA GLY A 12 5.64 -0.93 5.09
C GLY A 12 6.60 -1.14 3.92
N ALA A 13 7.07 -2.38 3.75
CA ALA A 13 8.11 -2.72 2.76
C ALA A 13 9.34 -1.80 2.85
N GLU A 14 9.77 -1.50 4.09
CA GLU A 14 10.88 -0.61 4.46
C GLU A 14 10.75 0.88 4.07
N LEU A 15 9.63 1.32 3.51
CA LEU A 15 9.47 2.72 3.10
C LEU A 15 9.64 3.71 4.26
N GLU A 16 9.12 3.38 5.44
CA GLU A 16 9.15 4.24 6.62
C GLU A 16 10.23 3.85 7.66
N VAL A 17 11.02 2.80 7.40
CA VAL A 17 11.92 2.19 8.40
C VAL A 17 12.98 3.15 8.95
N GLY A 18 13.42 4.10 8.12
CA GLY A 18 14.49 5.04 8.46
C GLY A 18 14.05 6.17 9.43
N TRP A 19 12.75 6.39 9.61
CA TRP A 19 12.26 7.55 10.36
C TRP A 19 11.07 7.27 11.28
N LEU A 20 10.21 6.30 10.98
CA LEU A 20 9.02 6.06 11.79
C LEU A 20 9.30 5.39 13.15
N PRO A 21 10.18 4.37 13.27
CA PRO A 21 10.43 3.70 14.54
C PRO A 21 10.79 4.63 15.72
N PRO A 22 11.72 5.61 15.60
CA PRO A 22 12.01 6.52 16.72
C PRO A 22 10.81 7.41 17.08
N LEU A 23 9.95 7.78 16.12
CA LEU A 23 8.74 8.58 16.40
C LEU A 23 7.68 7.76 17.15
N VAL A 24 7.47 6.51 16.76
CA VAL A 24 6.53 5.59 17.43
C VAL A 24 6.98 5.30 18.86
N ASN A 25 8.27 4.97 19.03
CA ASN A 25 8.84 4.73 20.36
C ASN A 25 8.78 5.99 21.24
N GLY A 26 9.09 7.16 20.66
CA GLY A 26 9.03 8.45 21.36
C GLY A 26 7.62 8.89 21.74
N ALA A 27 6.59 8.46 21.00
CA ALA A 27 5.20 8.81 21.27
C ALA A 27 4.64 8.21 22.57
N ARG A 28 5.28 7.17 23.12
CA ARG A 28 4.85 6.46 24.35
C ARG A 28 3.37 6.05 24.32
N ASN A 29 2.89 5.63 23.15
CA ASN A 29 1.50 5.23 22.93
C ASN A 29 1.44 3.74 22.62
N ASN A 30 0.95 2.94 23.58
CA ASN A 30 0.84 1.49 23.46
C ASN A 30 -0.17 1.02 22.41
N LYS A 31 -1.08 1.89 21.95
CA LYS A 31 -2.06 1.55 20.90
C LYS A 31 -1.45 1.38 19.51
N ILE A 32 -0.25 1.92 19.30
CA ILE A 32 0.40 2.00 17.97
C ILE A 32 1.82 1.42 17.94
N LEU A 33 2.23 0.66 18.96
CA LEU A 33 3.49 -0.08 18.94
C LEU A 33 3.42 -1.23 17.91
N SER A 34 4.56 -1.79 17.49
CA SER A 34 4.67 -2.76 16.37
C SER A 34 3.75 -3.98 16.41
N ASP A 35 3.30 -4.40 17.60
CA ASP A 35 2.40 -5.55 17.78
C ASP A 35 0.99 -5.14 18.26
N ALA A 36 0.73 -3.83 18.36
CA ALA A 36 -0.55 -3.32 18.80
C ALA A 36 -1.59 -3.48 17.68
N PRO A 37 -2.86 -3.79 18.01
CA PRO A 37 -3.93 -3.88 17.01
C PRO A 37 -4.12 -2.58 16.20
N GLY A 38 -3.76 -1.42 16.77
CA GLY A 38 -3.81 -0.12 16.10
C GLY A 38 -2.60 0.15 15.18
N HIS A 39 -1.62 -0.73 15.07
CA HIS A 39 -0.50 -0.54 14.13
C HIS A 39 -0.72 -1.38 12.87
N VAL A 40 -1.08 -0.71 11.78
CA VAL A 40 -1.38 -1.32 10.49
C VAL A 40 -0.22 -1.11 9.52
N ILE A 41 0.40 -2.22 9.12
CA ILE A 41 1.41 -2.26 8.05
C ILE A 41 0.76 -2.78 6.77
N LEU A 42 0.47 -1.90 5.82
CA LEU A 42 -0.34 -2.21 4.64
C LEU A 42 0.31 -3.24 3.71
N SER A 43 1.64 -3.22 3.58
CA SER A 43 2.38 -4.16 2.74
C SER A 43 2.16 -5.63 3.13
N ARG A 44 1.77 -5.92 4.39
CA ARG A 44 1.49 -7.29 4.85
C ARG A 44 0.25 -7.91 4.21
N SER A 45 -0.64 -7.10 3.63
CA SER A 45 -1.84 -7.56 2.94
C SER A 45 -1.67 -7.62 1.42
N ILE A 46 -0.51 -7.26 0.90
CA ILE A 46 -0.26 -7.07 -0.53
C ILE A 46 0.69 -8.14 -1.05
N GLN A 47 0.40 -8.68 -2.23
CA GLN A 47 1.39 -9.43 -3.01
C GLN A 47 2.41 -8.43 -3.56
N LEU A 48 3.56 -8.32 -2.90
CA LEU A 48 4.61 -7.40 -3.32
C LEU A 48 5.31 -7.91 -4.59
N LEU A 49 5.67 -6.96 -5.47
CA LEU A 49 6.47 -7.16 -6.67
C LEU A 49 7.93 -6.81 -6.41
N GLU A 50 8.81 -7.29 -7.29
CA GLU A 50 10.27 -7.11 -7.18
C GLU A 50 10.85 -7.53 -5.83
N VAL A 51 10.29 -8.58 -5.19
CA VAL A 51 10.86 -9.19 -3.99
C VAL A 51 12.20 -9.85 -4.35
N PRO A 52 13.33 -9.41 -3.78
CA PRO A 52 14.63 -9.95 -4.14
C PRO A 52 14.77 -11.43 -3.78
N THR A 53 15.31 -12.23 -4.70
CA THR A 53 15.62 -13.66 -4.46
C THR A 53 17.06 -13.91 -4.01
N SER A 54 17.87 -12.86 -3.97
CA SER A 54 19.29 -12.87 -3.61
C SER A 54 19.58 -11.76 -2.60
N PRO A 55 20.67 -11.84 -1.82
CA PRO A 55 21.07 -10.76 -0.93
C PRO A 55 21.18 -9.43 -1.70
N VAL A 56 20.60 -8.39 -1.12
CA VAL A 56 20.64 -7.03 -1.66
C VAL A 56 21.48 -6.15 -0.75
N ASP A 57 22.22 -5.23 -1.33
CA ASP A 57 22.97 -4.22 -0.59
C ASP A 57 22.69 -2.82 -1.17
N ARG A 58 23.12 -1.79 -0.42
CA ARG A 58 22.86 -0.39 -0.78
C ARG A 58 23.54 0.07 -2.07
N SER A 59 24.54 -0.66 -2.58
CA SER A 59 25.19 -0.35 -3.86
C SER A 59 24.31 -0.68 -5.06
N MET A 60 23.25 -1.47 -4.86
CA MET A 60 22.28 -1.82 -5.91
C MET A 60 21.21 -0.74 -6.15
N GLY A 61 21.29 0.41 -5.46
CA GLY A 61 20.37 1.54 -5.63
C GLY A 61 19.08 1.39 -4.83
N ASP A 62 17.96 1.82 -5.42
CA ASP A 62 16.61 1.78 -4.83
C ASP A 62 16.05 0.35 -4.76
N VAL A 63 16.75 -0.53 -4.04
CA VAL A 63 16.36 -1.91 -3.81
C VAL A 63 15.72 -2.03 -2.43
N HIS A 64 14.49 -2.52 -2.42
CA HIS A 64 13.73 -2.76 -1.20
C HIS A 64 13.82 -4.24 -0.83
N PRO A 65 14.47 -4.61 0.28
CA PRO A 65 14.70 -6.00 0.70
C PRO A 65 13.43 -6.85 0.82
N PHE A 66 12.28 -6.20 1.03
CA PHE A 66 10.99 -6.87 1.16
C PHE A 66 10.09 -6.72 -0.09
N GLY A 67 10.59 -6.14 -1.17
CA GLY A 67 9.83 -5.85 -2.40
C GLY A 67 9.45 -4.37 -2.52
N ASN A 68 9.00 -3.97 -3.71
CA ASN A 68 8.75 -2.58 -4.07
C ASN A 68 7.58 -1.98 -3.25
N PRO A 69 7.75 -0.87 -2.51
CA PRO A 69 6.72 -0.33 -1.62
C PRO A 69 5.60 0.44 -2.32
N HIS A 70 5.71 0.70 -3.63
CA HIS A 70 4.77 1.54 -4.38
C HIS A 70 3.49 0.80 -4.80
N PHE A 71 3.03 -0.15 -3.98
CA PHE A 71 1.90 -1.01 -4.31
C PHE A 71 0.58 -0.27 -4.44
N SER A 72 0.41 0.88 -3.77
CA SER A 72 -0.80 1.70 -3.85
C SER A 72 -1.00 2.36 -5.21
N VAL A 73 0.03 2.34 -6.07
CA VAL A 73 -0.01 2.87 -7.44
C VAL A 73 -0.81 1.95 -8.37
N ASP A 74 -0.98 0.66 -8.04
CA ASP A 74 -2.05 -0.15 -8.65
C ASP A 74 -3.40 0.19 -7.99
N PRO A 75 -4.35 0.81 -8.72
CA PRO A 75 -5.65 1.16 -8.16
C PRO A 75 -6.41 -0.03 -7.58
N ALA A 76 -6.23 -1.24 -8.11
CA ALA A 76 -6.91 -2.43 -7.59
C ALA A 76 -6.47 -2.79 -6.15
N ASN A 77 -5.21 -2.51 -5.79
CA ASN A 77 -4.71 -2.69 -4.42
C ASN A 77 -5.44 -1.78 -3.43
N GLY A 78 -6.06 -0.68 -3.89
CA GLY A 78 -6.92 0.17 -3.08
C GLY A 78 -8.06 -0.61 -2.39
N LYS A 79 -8.62 -1.64 -3.03
CA LYS A 79 -9.66 -2.49 -2.42
C LYS A 79 -9.13 -3.31 -1.24
N ILE A 80 -7.93 -3.87 -1.40
CA ILE A 80 -7.26 -4.67 -0.37
C ILE A 80 -6.89 -3.79 0.82
N ILE A 81 -6.30 -2.62 0.55
CA ILE A 81 -5.97 -1.61 1.57
C ILE A 81 -7.23 -1.19 2.32
N ALA A 82 -8.29 -0.80 1.61
CA ALA A 82 -9.54 -0.36 2.24
C ALA A 82 -10.17 -1.46 3.10
N ALA A 83 -10.17 -2.72 2.64
CA ALA A 83 -10.68 -3.84 3.42
C ALA A 83 -9.89 -4.04 4.71
N ARG A 84 -8.55 -3.98 4.66
CA ARG A 84 -7.69 -4.11 5.84
C ARG A 84 -7.91 -2.99 6.86
N LEU A 85 -8.11 -1.76 6.39
CA LEU A 85 -8.44 -0.63 7.26
C LEU A 85 -9.80 -0.80 7.93
N VAL A 86 -10.82 -1.21 7.17
CA VAL A 86 -12.16 -1.43 7.72
C VAL A 86 -12.19 -2.60 8.71
N GLU A 87 -11.43 -3.66 8.48
CA GLU A 87 -11.23 -4.74 9.46
C GLU A 87 -10.67 -4.18 10.78
N THR A 88 -9.58 -3.41 10.70
CA THR A 88 -8.92 -2.82 11.87
C THR A 88 -9.85 -1.85 12.61
N PHE A 89 -10.50 -0.94 11.89
CA PHE A 89 -11.42 0.02 12.49
C PHE A 89 -12.63 -0.66 13.12
N SER A 90 -13.18 -1.70 12.50
CA SER A 90 -14.29 -2.46 13.07
C SER A 90 -13.88 -3.25 14.32
N GLN A 91 -12.64 -3.72 14.39
CA GLN A 91 -12.11 -4.39 15.58
C GLN A 91 -11.92 -3.42 16.75
N LEU A 92 -11.46 -2.20 16.47
CA LEU A 92 -11.17 -1.19 17.50
C LEU A 92 -12.39 -0.36 17.90
N ASP A 93 -13.37 -0.22 17.00
CA ASP A 93 -14.61 0.54 17.20
C ASP A 93 -15.81 -0.24 16.63
N ALA A 94 -16.20 -1.28 17.36
CA ALA A 94 -17.30 -2.16 16.97
C ALA A 94 -18.65 -1.43 16.84
N ALA A 95 -18.85 -0.32 17.57
CA ALA A 95 -20.09 0.46 17.50
C ALA A 95 -20.28 1.11 16.11
N ASN A 96 -19.18 1.43 15.42
CA ASN A 96 -19.18 2.03 14.09
C ASN A 96 -18.85 1.02 12.96
N ALA A 97 -18.73 -0.28 13.25
CA ALA A 97 -18.38 -1.30 12.26
C ALA A 97 -19.30 -1.29 11.02
N ALA A 98 -20.61 -1.16 11.21
CA ALA A 98 -21.58 -1.09 10.10
C ALA A 98 -21.36 0.15 9.20
N PHE A 99 -20.95 1.27 9.80
CA PHE A 99 -20.62 2.50 9.05
C PHE A 99 -19.37 2.30 8.20
N TYR A 100 -18.31 1.69 8.74
CA TYR A 100 -17.09 1.40 7.97
C TYR A 100 -17.35 0.43 6.82
N GLN A 101 -18.13 -0.63 7.05
CA GLN A 101 -18.51 -1.60 6.01
C GLN A 101 -19.32 -0.96 4.88
N ALA A 102 -20.28 -0.09 5.21
CA ALA A 102 -21.04 0.65 4.20
C ALA A 102 -20.15 1.57 3.36
N ASN A 103 -19.12 2.18 3.95
CA ASN A 103 -18.16 3.00 3.23
C ASN A 103 -17.22 2.16 2.34
N LEU A 104 -16.80 0.99 2.79
CA LEU A 104 -16.03 0.04 1.98
C LEU A 104 -16.79 -0.37 0.73
N GLN A 105 -18.08 -0.70 0.87
CA GLN A 105 -18.92 -1.05 -0.27
C GLN A 105 -18.98 0.09 -1.30
N LYS A 106 -19.28 1.32 -0.85
CA LYS A 106 -19.33 2.50 -1.74
C LYS A 106 -17.99 2.79 -2.41
N PHE A 107 -16.89 2.61 -1.68
CA PHE A 107 -15.54 2.77 -2.22
C PHE A 107 -15.27 1.73 -3.31
N ASN A 108 -15.56 0.45 -3.04
CA ASN A 108 -15.38 -0.64 -4.00
C ASN A 108 -16.21 -0.43 -5.27
N GLU A 109 -17.48 -0.05 -5.15
CA GLU A 109 -18.34 0.23 -6.31
C GLU A 109 -17.80 1.37 -7.18
N ARG A 110 -17.27 2.43 -6.57
CA ARG A 110 -16.65 3.56 -7.29
C ARG A 110 -15.36 3.12 -7.97
N LEU A 111 -14.54 2.35 -7.28
CA LEU A 111 -13.25 1.90 -7.78
C LEU A 111 -13.42 0.88 -8.90
N ASP A 112 -14.38 -0.03 -8.81
CA ASP A 112 -14.70 -1.00 -9.86
C ASP A 112 -15.14 -0.31 -11.16
N LYS A 113 -15.97 0.74 -11.06
CA LYS A 113 -16.33 1.57 -12.22
C LYS A 113 -15.12 2.24 -12.86
N LYS A 114 -14.21 2.78 -12.03
CA LYS A 114 -13.00 3.45 -12.53
C LYS A 114 -11.97 2.50 -13.09
N LEU A 115 -11.80 1.32 -12.50
CA LEU A 115 -10.97 0.26 -13.05
C LEU A 115 -11.47 -0.16 -14.42
N ALA A 116 -12.77 -0.38 -14.61
CA ALA A 116 -13.33 -0.71 -15.92
C ALA A 116 -13.07 0.40 -16.97
N GLU A 117 -13.24 1.68 -16.57
CA GLU A 117 -12.95 2.83 -17.43
C GLU A 117 -11.47 2.90 -17.82
N TRP A 118 -10.56 2.79 -16.86
CA TRP A 118 -9.11 2.86 -17.09
C TRP A 118 -8.58 1.66 -17.86
N THR A 119 -9.08 0.45 -17.59
CA THR A 119 -8.71 -0.74 -18.37
C THR A 119 -9.09 -0.55 -19.83
N LYS A 120 -10.31 -0.07 -20.13
CA LYS A 120 -10.71 0.19 -21.52
C LYS A 120 -9.88 1.30 -22.17
N LEU A 121 -9.56 2.36 -21.42
CA LEU A 121 -8.76 3.47 -21.90
C LEU A 121 -7.33 3.04 -22.25
N LEU A 122 -6.75 2.16 -21.45
CA LEU A 122 -5.36 1.74 -21.57
C LEU A 122 -5.16 0.50 -22.45
N GLU A 123 -6.23 -0.20 -22.83
CA GLU A 123 -6.18 -1.38 -23.69
C GLU A 123 -5.39 -1.17 -25.00
N PRO A 124 -5.54 -0.05 -25.74
CA PRO A 124 -4.76 0.18 -26.96
C PRO A 124 -3.26 0.36 -26.73
N PHE A 125 -2.84 0.59 -25.49
CA PHE A 125 -1.47 0.88 -25.11
C PHE A 125 -0.75 -0.32 -24.49
N ARG A 126 -1.37 -1.50 -24.40
CA ARG A 126 -0.68 -2.71 -23.91
C ARG A 126 0.61 -2.96 -24.69
N GLY A 127 1.69 -3.28 -23.97
CA GLY A 127 3.05 -3.43 -24.50
C GLY A 127 3.79 -2.10 -24.74
N THR A 128 3.16 -0.96 -24.48
CA THR A 128 3.83 0.34 -24.63
C THR A 128 4.89 0.50 -23.56
N LYS A 129 6.08 0.91 -23.99
CA LYS A 129 7.21 1.24 -23.12
C LYS A 129 7.01 2.59 -22.46
N VAL A 130 7.16 2.63 -21.15
CA VAL A 130 7.10 3.83 -20.32
C VAL A 130 8.43 4.01 -19.58
N VAL A 131 8.81 5.27 -19.34
CA VAL A 131 9.99 5.64 -18.56
C VAL A 131 9.50 6.46 -17.37
N SER A 132 10.00 6.15 -16.18
CA SER A 132 9.66 6.88 -14.96
C SER A 132 10.91 7.19 -14.17
N TYR A 133 11.06 8.41 -13.65
CA TYR A 133 12.25 8.81 -12.89
C TYR A 133 12.64 7.85 -11.74
N HIS A 134 11.66 7.25 -11.08
CA HIS A 134 11.85 6.24 -10.04
C HIS A 134 10.94 5.04 -10.33
N LYS A 135 11.28 3.84 -9.86
CA LYS A 135 10.51 2.58 -10.05
C LYS A 135 9.18 2.55 -9.27
N SER A 136 8.42 3.64 -9.27
CA SER A 136 7.16 3.75 -8.52
C SER A 136 5.95 3.18 -9.27
N PHE A 137 6.07 2.94 -10.58
CA PHE A 137 4.93 2.56 -11.42
C PHE A 137 4.82 1.06 -11.72
N VAL A 138 5.69 0.21 -11.15
CA VAL A 138 5.77 -1.23 -11.48
C VAL A 138 4.41 -1.93 -11.35
N TYR A 139 3.68 -1.68 -10.25
CA TYR A 139 2.36 -2.26 -10.02
C TYR A 139 1.30 -1.76 -11.04
N PHE A 140 1.35 -0.48 -11.42
CA PHE A 140 0.44 0.07 -12.44
C PHE A 140 0.76 -0.48 -13.82
N THR A 141 2.04 -0.57 -14.18
CA THR A 141 2.45 -1.14 -15.47
C THR A 141 2.06 -2.60 -15.56
N GLU A 142 2.18 -3.38 -14.48
CA GLU A 142 1.70 -4.76 -14.43
C GLU A 142 0.17 -4.84 -14.61
N ARG A 143 -0.59 -4.02 -13.87
CA ARG A 143 -2.06 -3.96 -13.94
C ARG A 143 -2.57 -3.72 -15.36
N PHE A 144 -1.97 -2.77 -16.06
CA PHE A 144 -2.43 -2.32 -17.38
C PHE A 144 -1.64 -2.91 -18.55
N GLY A 145 -0.69 -3.80 -18.29
CA GLY A 145 0.13 -4.46 -19.31
C GLY A 145 1.05 -3.50 -20.07
N LEU A 146 1.57 -2.47 -19.40
CA LEU A 146 2.61 -1.58 -19.93
C LEU A 146 4.00 -2.13 -19.56
N GLU A 147 5.04 -1.67 -20.25
CA GLU A 147 6.41 -2.10 -20.01
C GLU A 147 7.24 -0.96 -19.41
N LEU A 148 7.73 -1.13 -18.18
CA LEU A 148 8.68 -0.17 -17.61
C LEU A 148 10.06 -0.39 -18.25
N ALA A 149 10.46 0.53 -19.13
CA ALA A 149 11.66 0.40 -19.95
C ALA A 149 12.91 1.08 -19.36
N GLY A 150 12.76 1.87 -18.30
CA GLY A 150 13.87 2.51 -17.62
C GLY A 150 13.45 3.42 -16.48
N THR A 151 14.44 3.76 -15.66
CA THR A 151 14.39 4.77 -14.60
C THR A 151 15.60 5.66 -14.64
#